data_AF-A0A939Z6U0-F1
#
_entry.id   AF-A0A939Z6U0-F1
#
_cell.length_a   1.000
_cell.length_b   1.000
_cell.length_c   1.000
_cell.angle_alpha   90.00
_cell.angle_beta   90.00
_cell.angle_gamma   90.00
#
_symmetry.space_group_name_H-M   'P 1'
#
loop_
_entity.id
_entity.type
_entity.pdbx_description
1 polymer ?
#
loop_
_entity_poly.entity_id
_entity_poly.type
_entity_poly.pdbx_seq_one_letter_code
_entity_poly.pdbx_strand_id
1 'polypeptide(L)'
;MNKLTFSDADITDGYTVSLQAYNGSIRFNRVSFSYNASAPVRAVFEYKQDSDILKEELLLGSKGKKTSMLLDGYLDRKIASRLISVSFEPIVKGQKCILSVSDFTCDIQTSPQENVLYIENEKFKAGVNLRWGGGLCYFEDKSDGTYGNLLNCHDTGRLVQQSYYGPIDIEGYENGVYSDARWNYNPVQGGDMYGNNSKLVAVEKTENQIRVSCRPLDWAQDNMPTQTYYTNVYTLTDKGLSVENTAVDFLQTEWFDRAQELPAFYTVSALGTFVFYDGDKPWTGDTLRVEKELDFWGGQPPFDLQNGSDETWCAWTDDSQYGIGLYTPVATRLLAGRFLYDGSADSNANSTNYVAPLADFKLNFDEPYTYTYYLTVGSVTEIRNTFQELH
;
A
#
# COMPACT_ATOMS: atom_id res chain seq x y z
N MET A 1 -35.78 -0.92 6.61
CA MET A 1 -34.49 -1.62 6.41
C MET A 1 -33.94 -1.93 7.79
N ASN A 2 -34.11 -3.15 8.30
CA ASN A 2 -33.47 -3.49 9.57
C ASN A 2 -32.11 -4.11 9.26
N LYS A 3 -31.17 -3.16 9.17
CA LYS A 3 -29.72 -3.31 9.11
C LYS A 3 -29.27 -4.32 10.17
N LEU A 4 -28.26 -5.12 9.86
CA LEU A 4 -27.53 -5.93 10.84
C LEU A 4 -26.99 -4.98 11.91
N THR A 5 -27.77 -4.80 12.98
CA THR A 5 -27.50 -3.86 14.06
C THR A 5 -27.71 -4.61 15.37
N PHE A 6 -26.68 -4.63 16.20
CA PHE A 6 -26.72 -5.19 17.53
C PHE A 6 -25.72 -4.43 18.40
N SER A 7 -25.99 -4.37 19.70
CA SER A 7 -25.15 -3.67 20.67
C SER A 7 -24.68 -4.63 21.74
N ASP A 8 -23.43 -4.48 22.14
CA ASP A 8 -22.81 -5.17 23.28
C ASP A 8 -22.98 -6.70 23.27
N ALA A 9 -22.92 -7.30 22.08
CA ALA A 9 -22.93 -8.75 21.95
C ALA A 9 -21.60 -9.32 22.45
N ASP A 10 -21.66 -10.28 23.36
CA ASP A 10 -20.50 -11.11 23.69
C ASP A 10 -20.29 -12.13 22.57
N ILE A 11 -19.18 -11.99 21.85
CA ILE A 11 -18.84 -12.81 20.69
C ILE A 11 -17.65 -13.74 20.97
N THR A 12 -17.30 -13.96 22.25
CA THR A 12 -16.13 -14.75 22.67
C THR A 12 -16.12 -16.15 22.04
N ASP A 13 -17.29 -16.78 21.92
CA ASP A 13 -17.49 -18.10 21.33
C ASP A 13 -18.00 -18.03 19.87
N GLY A 14 -17.88 -16.86 19.24
CA GLY A 14 -18.43 -16.55 17.93
C GLY A 14 -19.88 -16.07 17.97
N TYR A 15 -20.25 -15.26 16.98
CA TYR A 15 -21.59 -14.69 16.84
C TYR A 15 -21.99 -14.65 15.37
N THR A 16 -23.03 -15.40 15.00
CA THR A 16 -23.52 -15.47 13.61
C THR A 16 -24.92 -14.89 13.50
N VAL A 17 -25.09 -13.97 12.56
CA VAL A 17 -26.40 -13.44 12.19
C VAL A 17 -26.78 -14.01 10.83
N SER A 18 -27.71 -14.97 10.83
CA SER A 18 -28.30 -15.49 9.60
C SER A 18 -29.37 -14.54 9.08
N LEU A 19 -29.27 -14.14 7.81
CA LEU A 19 -30.20 -13.20 7.19
C LEU A 19 -31.32 -13.92 6.42
N GLN A 20 -31.76 -15.08 6.93
CA GLN A 20 -32.76 -15.95 6.29
C GLN A 20 -34.11 -15.26 6.03
N ALA A 21 -34.46 -14.23 6.80
CA ALA A 21 -35.72 -13.47 6.65
C ALA A 21 -35.69 -12.42 5.52
N TYR A 22 -34.56 -12.22 4.83
CA TYR A 22 -34.47 -11.25 3.74
C TYR A 22 -34.89 -11.90 2.41
N ASN A 23 -36.15 -11.68 2.02
CA ASN A 23 -36.75 -12.15 0.76
C ASN A 23 -36.50 -11.22 -0.45
N GLY A 24 -35.74 -10.13 -0.29
CA GLY A 24 -35.37 -9.24 -1.40
C GLY A 24 -34.05 -9.61 -2.05
N SER A 25 -33.90 -9.37 -3.34
CA SER A 25 -32.60 -9.38 -4.02
C SER A 25 -31.83 -8.10 -3.68
N ILE A 26 -31.02 -8.11 -2.62
CA ILE A 26 -30.01 -7.04 -2.45
C ILE A 26 -28.89 -7.34 -3.44
N ARG A 27 -28.82 -6.53 -4.49
CA ARG A 27 -27.66 -6.49 -5.37
C ARG A 27 -26.59 -5.60 -4.74
N PHE A 28 -25.39 -6.11 -4.57
CA PHE A 28 -24.29 -5.37 -3.94
C PHE A 28 -22.93 -5.88 -4.39
N ASN A 29 -21.93 -5.03 -4.30
CA ASN A 29 -20.52 -5.40 -4.39
C ASN A 29 -19.70 -4.69 -3.29
N ARG A 30 -20.38 -4.01 -2.37
CA ARG A 30 -19.80 -3.37 -1.20
C ARG A 30 -20.67 -3.61 0.02
N VAL A 31 -20.02 -3.91 1.14
CA VAL A 31 -20.63 -3.90 2.47
C VAL A 31 -20.00 -2.76 3.26
N SER A 32 -20.79 -1.99 4.00
CA SER A 32 -20.31 -0.94 4.90
C SER A 32 -21.06 -1.00 6.22
N PHE A 33 -20.38 -0.70 7.33
CA PHE A 33 -21.00 -0.66 8.66
C PHE A 33 -20.13 0.12 9.64
N SER A 34 -20.75 0.53 10.73
CA SER A 34 -20.05 1.05 11.91
C SER A 34 -19.91 -0.05 12.94
N TYR A 35 -18.80 -0.08 13.67
CA TYR A 35 -18.60 -1.07 14.73
C TYR A 35 -17.77 -0.51 15.87
N ASN A 36 -17.93 -1.12 17.05
CA ASN A 36 -17.04 -0.92 18.19
C ASN A 36 -16.77 -2.30 18.81
N ALA A 37 -15.50 -2.66 18.97
CA ALA A 37 -15.09 -3.96 19.49
C ALA A 37 -14.06 -3.79 20.61
N SER A 38 -14.17 -4.60 21.67
CA SER A 38 -13.20 -4.60 22.78
C SER A 38 -11.90 -5.35 22.46
N ALA A 39 -11.86 -6.09 21.36
CA ALA A 39 -10.72 -6.83 20.83
C ALA A 39 -10.84 -6.92 19.30
N PRO A 40 -9.77 -7.25 18.56
CA PRO A 40 -9.84 -7.44 17.11
C PRO A 40 -10.78 -8.57 16.69
N VAL A 41 -11.51 -8.37 15.61
CA VAL A 41 -12.59 -9.24 15.16
C VAL A 41 -12.37 -9.66 13.71
N ARG A 42 -12.52 -10.95 13.42
CA ARG A 42 -12.73 -11.44 12.06
C ARG A 42 -14.22 -11.42 11.76
N ALA A 43 -14.61 -10.69 10.71
CA ALA A 43 -15.95 -10.74 10.14
C ALA A 43 -15.94 -11.58 8.86
N VAL A 44 -16.85 -12.55 8.73
CA VAL A 44 -16.99 -13.38 7.52
C VAL A 44 -18.37 -13.16 6.91
N PHE A 45 -18.38 -12.82 5.63
CA PHE A 45 -19.57 -12.53 4.84
C PHE A 45 -19.82 -13.70 3.90
N GLU A 46 -20.94 -14.40 4.10
CA GLU A 46 -21.40 -15.43 3.17
C GLU A 46 -22.47 -14.84 2.26
N TYR A 47 -22.29 -14.95 0.94
CA TYR A 47 -23.18 -14.33 -0.03
C TYR A 47 -23.31 -15.18 -1.30
N LYS A 48 -24.39 -14.94 -2.06
CA LYS A 48 -24.62 -15.56 -3.35
C LYS A 48 -24.20 -14.64 -4.48
N GLN A 49 -23.33 -15.09 -5.37
CA GLN A 49 -22.97 -14.43 -6.61
C GLN A 49 -23.13 -15.43 -7.74
N ASP A 50 -23.92 -15.08 -8.76
CA ASP A 50 -24.33 -16.01 -9.81
C ASP A 50 -24.95 -17.30 -9.25
N SER A 51 -24.39 -18.48 -9.58
CA SER A 51 -24.79 -19.79 -9.05
C SER A 51 -24.15 -20.12 -7.70
N ASP A 52 -23.11 -19.40 -7.31
CA ASP A 52 -22.18 -19.82 -6.28
C ASP A 52 -22.47 -19.16 -4.93
N ILE A 53 -22.09 -19.87 -3.86
CA ILE A 53 -22.07 -19.34 -2.50
C ILE A 53 -20.60 -19.08 -2.17
N LEU A 54 -20.27 -17.80 -1.96
CA LEU A 54 -18.92 -17.33 -1.69
C LEU A 54 -18.82 -16.85 -0.24
N LYS A 55 -17.60 -16.90 0.28
CA LYS A 55 -17.24 -16.38 1.61
C LYS A 55 -16.04 -15.48 1.50
N GLU A 56 -16.13 -14.32 2.14
CA GLU A 56 -15.03 -13.38 2.24
C GLU A 56 -14.87 -12.89 3.67
N GLU A 57 -13.62 -12.67 4.08
CA GLU A 57 -13.32 -12.17 5.41
C GLU A 57 -12.79 -10.72 5.40
N LEU A 58 -13.07 -10.01 6.49
CA LEU A 58 -12.53 -8.71 6.83
C LEU A 58 -12.02 -8.76 8.27
N LEU A 59 -10.75 -8.40 8.48
CA LEU A 59 -10.20 -8.24 9.83
C LEU A 59 -10.45 -6.80 10.30
N LEU A 60 -10.91 -6.69 11.54
CA LEU A 60 -11.35 -5.46 12.17
C LEU A 60 -10.52 -5.23 13.42
N GLY A 61 -10.01 -4.02 13.58
CA GLY A 61 -9.23 -3.66 14.75
C GLY A 61 -10.06 -3.44 16.01
N SER A 62 -9.42 -3.37 17.17
CA SER A 62 -10.10 -2.97 18.40
C SER A 62 -10.47 -1.48 18.32
N LYS A 63 -11.66 -1.11 18.81
CA LYS A 63 -12.16 0.28 18.83
C LYS A 63 -12.32 0.96 17.44
N GLY A 64 -12.87 0.22 16.48
CA GLY A 64 -13.25 0.78 15.18
C GLY A 64 -14.32 1.87 15.23
N LYS A 65 -14.59 2.48 14.07
CA LYS A 65 -15.68 3.45 13.89
C LYS A 65 -16.57 3.05 12.72
N LYS A 66 -16.04 3.21 11.50
CA LYS A 66 -16.73 2.92 10.23
C LYS A 66 -15.76 2.15 9.34
N THR A 67 -16.26 1.13 8.66
CA THR A 67 -15.49 0.30 7.74
C THR A 67 -16.33 -0.10 6.53
N SER A 68 -15.65 -0.56 5.50
CA SER A 68 -16.26 -1.13 4.31
C SER A 68 -15.38 -2.23 3.72
N MET A 69 -15.99 -3.07 2.91
CA MET A 69 -15.31 -4.08 2.11
C MET A 69 -15.96 -4.15 0.74
N LEU A 70 -15.14 -3.97 -0.30
CA LEU A 70 -15.46 -4.35 -1.67
C LEU A 70 -15.36 -5.88 -1.78
N LEU A 71 -16.34 -6.49 -2.44
CA LEU A 71 -16.32 -7.92 -2.72
C LEU A 71 -15.30 -8.24 -3.82
N ASP A 72 -14.81 -9.47 -3.80
CA ASP A 72 -13.95 -10.00 -4.86
C ASP A 72 -14.68 -9.98 -6.21
N GLY A 73 -13.93 -9.63 -7.26
CA GLY A 73 -14.46 -9.37 -8.59
C GLY A 73 -15.09 -7.99 -8.77
N TYR A 74 -14.92 -7.05 -7.83
CA TYR A 74 -15.31 -5.64 -7.98
C TYR A 74 -14.84 -5.04 -9.32
N LEU A 75 -13.56 -5.18 -9.65
CA LEU A 75 -12.98 -4.67 -10.91
C LEU A 75 -13.50 -5.42 -12.14
N ASP A 76 -13.99 -6.64 -11.96
CA ASP A 76 -14.64 -7.45 -12.99
C ASP A 76 -16.16 -7.20 -13.04
N ARG A 77 -16.64 -6.17 -12.32
CA ARG A 77 -18.05 -5.74 -12.25
C ARG A 77 -18.99 -6.84 -11.77
N LYS A 78 -18.47 -7.79 -10.99
CA LYS A 78 -19.30 -8.82 -10.37
C LYS A 78 -20.16 -8.21 -9.26
N ILE A 79 -21.37 -8.72 -9.12
CA ILE A 79 -22.38 -8.22 -8.19
C ILE A 79 -23.01 -9.42 -7.48
N ALA A 80 -22.93 -9.46 -6.16
CA ALA A 80 -23.65 -10.42 -5.35
C ALA A 80 -25.16 -10.15 -5.44
N SER A 81 -25.94 -11.22 -5.47
CA SER A 81 -27.40 -11.19 -5.57
C SER A 81 -28.11 -11.25 -4.22
N ARG A 82 -27.40 -11.71 -3.18
CA ARG A 82 -27.95 -11.89 -1.83
C ARG A 82 -26.84 -12.07 -0.80
N LEU A 83 -26.92 -11.36 0.33
CA LEU A 83 -26.14 -11.67 1.53
C LEU A 83 -26.88 -12.75 2.34
N ILE A 84 -26.19 -13.83 2.71
CA ILE A 84 -26.75 -15.02 3.38
C ILE A 84 -26.57 -14.91 4.90
N SER A 85 -25.35 -14.62 5.34
CA SER A 85 -25.03 -14.43 6.76
C SER A 85 -23.79 -13.57 6.94
N VAL A 86 -23.66 -13.03 8.15
CA VAL A 86 -22.41 -12.44 8.64
C VAL A 86 -22.07 -13.11 9.98
N SER A 87 -20.85 -13.59 10.12
CA SER A 87 -20.33 -14.13 11.38
C SER A 87 -19.16 -13.30 11.89
N PHE A 88 -19.06 -13.17 13.20
CA PHE A 88 -18.02 -12.43 13.90
C PHE A 88 -17.36 -13.35 14.92
N GLU A 89 -16.03 -13.35 14.97
CA GLU A 89 -15.24 -14.05 15.97
C GLU A 89 -14.02 -13.22 16.37
N PRO A 90 -13.54 -13.29 17.62
CA PRO A 90 -12.28 -12.67 17.99
C PRO A 90 -11.13 -13.29 17.19
N ILE A 91 -10.19 -12.45 16.71
CA ILE A 91 -9.02 -12.94 15.97
C ILE A 91 -8.17 -13.86 16.87
N VAL A 92 -8.00 -13.46 18.14
CA VAL A 92 -7.36 -14.30 19.16
C VAL A 92 -8.39 -15.25 19.75
N LYS A 93 -8.21 -16.55 19.49
CA LYS A 93 -9.17 -17.59 19.90
C LYS A 93 -9.41 -17.56 21.42
N GLY A 94 -10.69 -17.48 21.81
CA GLY A 94 -11.12 -17.48 23.22
C GLY A 94 -10.89 -16.15 23.96
N GLN A 95 -10.39 -15.12 23.28
CA GLN A 95 -10.30 -13.78 23.87
C GLN A 95 -11.70 -13.21 24.06
N LYS A 96 -11.97 -12.69 25.27
CA LYS A 96 -13.24 -12.01 25.53
C LYS A 96 -13.42 -10.82 24.58
N CYS A 97 -14.51 -10.81 23.84
CA CYS A 97 -14.80 -9.75 22.89
C CYS A 97 -16.26 -9.30 22.94
N ILE A 98 -16.47 -8.02 23.25
CA ILE A 98 -17.77 -7.36 23.16
C ILE A 98 -17.81 -6.55 21.88
N LEU A 99 -18.82 -6.80 21.04
CA LEU A 99 -19.00 -6.16 19.73
C LEU A 99 -20.35 -5.46 19.65
N SER A 100 -20.32 -4.23 19.15
CA SER A 100 -21.48 -3.50 18.66
C SER A 100 -21.32 -3.25 17.16
N VAL A 101 -22.41 -3.42 16.39
CA VAL A 101 -22.48 -3.09 14.96
C VAL A 101 -23.70 -2.23 14.69
N SER A 102 -23.55 -1.18 13.90
CA SER A 102 -24.63 -0.31 13.45
C SER A 102 -24.44 0.11 12.00
N ASP A 103 -25.45 0.78 11.44
CA ASP A 103 -25.39 1.39 10.10
C ASP A 103 -24.99 0.45 8.97
N PHE A 104 -25.26 -0.85 9.14
CA PHE A 104 -24.95 -1.85 8.14
C PHE A 104 -25.71 -1.61 6.83
N THR A 105 -24.98 -1.51 5.73
CA THR A 105 -25.49 -1.34 4.38
C THR A 105 -24.79 -2.28 3.41
N CYS A 106 -25.55 -2.72 2.42
CA CYS A 106 -25.05 -3.36 1.21
C CYS A 106 -25.46 -2.48 0.04
N ASP A 107 -24.50 -2.10 -0.78
CA ASP A 107 -24.72 -1.21 -1.91
C ASP A 107 -23.82 -1.57 -3.09
N ILE A 108 -24.07 -0.91 -4.22
CA ILE A 108 -23.26 -1.07 -5.42
C ILE A 108 -22.36 0.15 -5.52
N GLN A 109 -21.05 -0.07 -5.40
CA GLN A 109 -20.05 0.88 -5.82
C GLN A 109 -19.72 0.63 -7.30
N THR A 110 -19.79 1.67 -8.12
CA THR A 110 -19.42 1.59 -9.53
C THR A 110 -17.92 1.36 -9.66
N SER A 111 -17.53 0.26 -10.30
CA SER A 111 -16.13 0.04 -10.69
C SER A 111 -15.72 1.00 -11.80
N PRO A 112 -14.48 1.53 -11.78
CA PRO A 112 -13.96 2.27 -12.91
C PRO A 112 -13.88 1.41 -14.18
N GLN A 113 -13.82 2.09 -15.32
CA GLN A 113 -13.65 1.44 -16.62
C GLN A 113 -12.21 0.95 -16.81
N GLU A 114 -11.25 1.76 -16.38
CA GLU A 114 -9.82 1.47 -16.44
C GLU A 114 -9.30 0.95 -15.10
N ASN A 115 -8.23 0.17 -15.14
CA ASN A 115 -7.56 -0.33 -13.94
C ASN A 115 -6.71 0.76 -13.25
N VAL A 116 -6.33 1.83 -13.97
CA VAL A 116 -5.55 2.93 -13.40
C VAL A 116 -6.47 4.13 -13.14
N LEU A 117 -6.49 4.60 -11.89
CA LEU A 117 -7.17 5.85 -11.54
C LEU A 117 -6.18 7.01 -11.54
N TYR A 118 -6.52 8.08 -12.24
CA TYR A 118 -5.69 9.27 -12.34
C TYR A 118 -6.26 10.47 -11.57
N ILE A 119 -5.36 11.26 -11.00
CA ILE A 119 -5.58 12.62 -10.52
C ILE A 119 -4.56 13.54 -11.20
N GLU A 120 -4.98 14.75 -11.57
CA GLU A 120 -4.11 15.69 -12.28
C GLU A 120 -4.48 17.14 -11.97
N ASN A 121 -3.50 18.04 -12.07
CA ASN A 121 -3.67 19.49 -12.07
C ASN A 121 -2.95 20.09 -13.28
N GLU A 122 -2.66 21.39 -13.32
CA GLU A 122 -1.99 22.00 -14.48
C GLU A 122 -0.57 21.44 -14.73
N LYS A 123 0.16 21.08 -13.66
CA LYS A 123 1.55 20.63 -13.75
C LYS A 123 1.72 19.11 -13.67
N PHE A 124 1.05 18.45 -12.74
CA PHE A 124 1.30 17.04 -12.42
C PHE A 124 0.14 16.13 -12.80
N LYS A 125 0.48 14.88 -13.09
CA LYS A 125 -0.49 13.77 -13.23
C LYS A 125 0.04 12.55 -12.48
N ALA A 126 -0.79 11.98 -11.61
CA ALA A 126 -0.49 10.79 -10.83
C ALA A 126 -1.52 9.69 -11.12
N GLY A 127 -1.08 8.44 -11.17
CA GLY A 127 -1.95 7.29 -11.45
C GLY A 127 -1.66 6.09 -10.56
N VAL A 128 -2.72 5.50 -10.01
CA VAL A 128 -2.64 4.33 -9.13
C VAL A 128 -3.29 3.12 -9.78
N ASN A 129 -2.63 1.96 -9.75
CA ASN A 129 -3.12 0.74 -10.36
C ASN A 129 -4.00 -0.03 -9.37
N LEU A 130 -5.31 -0.05 -9.62
CA LEU A 130 -6.29 -0.74 -8.79
C LEU A 130 -6.17 -2.27 -8.84
N ARG A 131 -5.63 -2.84 -9.93
CA ARG A 131 -5.34 -4.29 -9.96
C ARG A 131 -4.17 -4.63 -9.05
N TRP A 132 -3.28 -3.70 -8.77
CA TRP A 132 -2.11 -3.90 -7.92
C TRP A 132 -2.27 -3.16 -6.58
N GLY A 133 -3.39 -3.42 -5.90
CA GLY A 133 -3.65 -2.90 -4.55
C GLY A 133 -3.68 -1.38 -4.42
N GLY A 134 -3.78 -0.65 -5.54
CA GLY A 134 -3.70 0.80 -5.58
C GLY A 134 -2.28 1.36 -5.52
N GLY A 135 -1.24 0.57 -5.81
CA GLY A 135 0.13 1.07 -5.87
C GLY A 135 0.29 2.17 -6.94
N LEU A 136 1.14 3.16 -6.66
CA LEU A 136 1.38 4.26 -7.60
C LEU A 136 2.25 3.75 -8.75
N CYS A 137 1.71 3.83 -9.96
CA CYS A 137 2.35 3.29 -11.17
C CYS A 137 2.57 4.36 -12.24
N TYR A 138 2.10 5.59 -12.01
CA TYR A 138 2.28 6.71 -12.93
C TYR A 138 2.55 8.02 -12.20
N PHE A 139 3.60 8.75 -12.59
CA PHE A 139 3.82 10.13 -12.18
C PHE A 139 4.55 10.90 -13.29
N GLU A 140 4.02 12.06 -13.64
CA GLU A 140 4.44 12.90 -14.77
C GLU A 140 4.42 14.38 -14.40
N ASP A 141 5.42 15.12 -14.89
CA ASP A 141 5.33 16.57 -15.06
C ASP A 141 4.86 16.89 -16.48
N LYS A 142 3.59 17.27 -16.60
CA LYS A 142 2.92 17.59 -17.87
C LYS A 142 3.42 18.89 -18.49
N SER A 143 4.11 19.73 -17.71
CA SER A 143 4.53 21.06 -18.17
C SER A 143 5.86 21.04 -18.93
N ASP A 144 6.72 20.06 -18.63
CA ASP A 144 8.02 19.90 -19.27
C ASP A 144 7.91 19.09 -20.58
N GLY A 145 7.15 17.98 -20.55
CA GLY A 145 6.89 17.15 -21.73
C GLY A 145 8.07 16.30 -22.21
N THR A 146 9.22 16.29 -21.51
CA THR A 146 10.38 15.45 -21.85
C THR A 146 10.11 13.98 -21.55
N TYR A 147 9.42 13.69 -20.45
CA TYR A 147 9.05 12.35 -20.03
C TYR A 147 7.54 12.25 -19.85
N GLY A 148 6.96 11.11 -20.24
CA GLY A 148 5.60 10.75 -19.86
C GLY A 148 5.59 10.20 -18.42
N ASN A 149 5.63 8.88 -18.28
CA ASN A 149 5.72 8.25 -16.97
C ASN A 149 7.17 8.13 -16.49
N LEU A 150 7.49 8.72 -15.33
CA LEU A 150 8.80 8.62 -14.69
C LEU A 150 8.96 7.35 -13.82
N LEU A 151 7.87 6.62 -13.60
CA LEU A 151 7.83 5.42 -12.77
C LEU A 151 7.98 4.14 -13.59
N ASN A 152 8.57 3.11 -13.01
CA ASN A 152 8.47 1.76 -13.53
C ASN A 152 7.23 1.07 -12.97
N CYS A 153 6.57 0.28 -13.80
CA CYS A 153 5.37 -0.48 -13.50
C CYS A 153 5.35 -1.84 -14.22
N HIS A 154 6.50 -2.52 -14.27
CA HIS A 154 6.64 -3.77 -15.04
C HIS A 154 5.80 -4.93 -14.47
N ASP A 155 5.70 -5.05 -13.14
CA ASP A 155 4.97 -6.13 -12.46
C ASP A 155 4.44 -5.70 -11.08
N THR A 156 3.83 -6.66 -10.37
CA THR A 156 3.28 -6.50 -9.01
C THR A 156 4.32 -6.05 -7.96
N GLY A 157 5.61 -6.32 -8.19
CA GLY A 157 6.70 -5.97 -7.27
C GLY A 157 7.34 -4.60 -7.55
N ARG A 158 7.13 -4.02 -8.73
CA ARG A 158 7.80 -2.78 -9.17
C ARG A 158 6.82 -1.62 -9.34
N LEU A 159 6.63 -0.86 -8.28
CA LEU A 159 5.71 0.28 -8.13
C LEU A 159 6.25 1.25 -7.06
N VAL A 160 5.61 2.40 -6.84
CA VAL A 160 5.77 3.10 -5.55
C VAL A 160 4.76 2.55 -4.56
N GLN A 161 5.22 1.72 -3.62
CA GLN A 161 4.33 0.86 -2.84
C GLN A 161 4.83 0.48 -1.44
N GLN A 162 3.88 0.11 -0.58
CA GLN A 162 4.18 -0.44 0.75
C GLN A 162 4.68 -1.89 0.65
N SER A 163 5.74 -2.19 1.39
CA SER A 163 6.36 -3.50 1.54
C SER A 163 7.01 -3.56 2.92
N TYR A 164 6.62 -4.52 3.74
CA TYR A 164 7.20 -4.70 5.08
C TYR A 164 7.77 -6.10 5.25
N TYR A 165 8.86 -6.18 6.02
CA TYR A 165 9.55 -7.41 6.34
C TYR A 165 9.14 -7.86 7.75
N GLY A 166 8.52 -9.03 7.83
CA GLY A 166 8.05 -9.63 9.06
C GLY A 166 8.96 -10.73 9.60
N PRO A 167 8.42 -11.57 10.50
CA PRO A 167 9.18 -12.67 11.09
C PRO A 167 9.43 -13.80 10.09
N ILE A 168 10.37 -14.66 10.48
CA ILE A 168 10.68 -15.96 9.87
C ILE A 168 10.37 -17.02 10.93
N ASP A 169 10.11 -18.28 10.54
CA ASP A 169 9.85 -19.38 11.49
C ASP A 169 8.60 -19.17 12.37
N ILE A 170 7.54 -18.61 11.81
CA ILE A 170 6.26 -18.44 12.50
C ILE A 170 5.53 -19.79 12.57
N GLU A 171 5.04 -20.19 13.75
CA GLU A 171 4.29 -21.44 13.90
C GLU A 171 3.03 -21.45 13.01
N GLY A 172 2.86 -22.53 12.23
CA GLY A 172 1.72 -22.67 11.32
C GLY A 172 1.79 -21.84 10.03
N TYR A 173 2.90 -21.14 9.80
CA TYR A 173 3.18 -20.43 8.56
C TYR A 173 4.45 -20.98 7.92
N GLU A 174 4.34 -21.42 6.67
CA GLU A 174 5.49 -21.83 5.87
C GLU A 174 6.06 -20.59 5.19
N ASN A 175 7.38 -20.39 5.25
CA ASN A 175 8.03 -19.31 4.54
C ASN A 175 8.15 -19.67 3.05
N GLY A 176 7.92 -18.68 2.18
CA GLY A 176 8.22 -18.83 0.76
C GLY A 176 9.72 -18.85 0.47
N VAL A 177 10.06 -19.04 -0.80
CA VAL A 177 11.44 -18.99 -1.30
C VAL A 177 11.53 -17.94 -2.39
N TYR A 178 12.48 -17.02 -2.26
CA TYR A 178 12.78 -16.00 -3.25
C TYR A 178 14.29 -15.92 -3.46
N SER A 179 14.73 -15.89 -4.72
CA SER A 179 16.15 -15.85 -5.10
C SER A 179 17.00 -16.95 -4.42
N ASP A 180 16.48 -18.19 -4.42
CA ASP A 180 17.06 -19.38 -3.76
C ASP A 180 17.25 -19.26 -2.23
N ALA A 181 16.69 -18.22 -1.61
CA ALA A 181 16.72 -18.01 -0.17
C ALA A 181 15.31 -18.11 0.42
N ARG A 182 15.24 -18.61 1.64
CA ARG A 182 14.00 -18.55 2.43
C ARG A 182 13.63 -17.09 2.67
N TRP A 183 12.40 -16.72 2.36
CA TRP A 183 11.91 -15.35 2.47
C TRP A 183 11.05 -15.18 3.72
N ASN A 184 11.23 -14.08 4.42
CA ASN A 184 10.37 -13.73 5.56
C ASN A 184 8.93 -13.46 5.11
N TYR A 185 7.98 -13.44 6.05
CA TYR A 185 6.66 -12.88 5.81
C TYR A 185 6.80 -11.48 5.23
N ASN A 186 6.26 -11.24 4.04
CA ASN A 186 6.48 -9.99 3.32
C ASN A 186 5.21 -9.54 2.61
N PRO A 187 4.28 -8.84 3.30
CA PRO A 187 3.15 -8.20 2.66
C PRO A 187 3.65 -7.18 1.62
N VAL A 188 3.27 -7.36 0.36
CA VAL A 188 3.57 -6.45 -0.75
C VAL A 188 2.28 -5.96 -1.37
N GLN A 189 2.15 -4.63 -1.47
CA GLN A 189 0.89 -3.97 -1.86
C GLN A 189 0.39 -4.41 -3.24
N GLY A 190 1.27 -4.53 -4.22
CA GLY A 190 0.90 -4.84 -5.60
C GLY A 190 0.42 -6.27 -5.81
N GLY A 191 0.98 -7.21 -5.05
CA GLY A 191 0.73 -8.63 -5.21
C GLY A 191 1.94 -9.47 -4.83
N ASP A 192 2.01 -10.68 -5.38
CA ASP A 192 3.13 -11.61 -5.15
C ASP A 192 4.01 -11.78 -6.39
N MET A 193 5.12 -12.52 -6.23
CA MET A 193 6.08 -12.80 -7.30
C MET A 193 5.54 -13.71 -8.42
N TYR A 194 4.38 -14.35 -8.19
CA TYR A 194 3.72 -15.23 -9.15
C TYR A 194 2.72 -14.46 -10.03
N GLY A 195 2.57 -13.15 -9.80
CA GLY A 195 1.72 -12.27 -10.59
C GLY A 195 0.27 -12.25 -10.13
N ASN A 196 -0.04 -12.77 -8.93
CA ASN A 196 -1.36 -12.61 -8.34
C ASN A 196 -1.51 -11.20 -7.77
N ASN A 197 -2.75 -10.74 -7.70
CA ASN A 197 -3.10 -9.36 -7.39
C ASN A 197 -3.63 -9.22 -5.96
N SER A 198 -3.22 -8.17 -5.26
CA SER A 198 -3.79 -7.83 -3.95
C SER A 198 -5.28 -7.50 -4.03
N LYS A 199 -6.03 -7.88 -3.00
CA LYS A 199 -7.46 -7.64 -2.92
C LYS A 199 -7.75 -6.19 -2.54
N LEU A 200 -8.59 -5.50 -3.33
CA LEU A 200 -9.11 -4.19 -2.95
C LEU A 200 -10.14 -4.31 -1.82
N VAL A 201 -10.04 -3.40 -0.86
CA VAL A 201 -10.94 -3.32 0.30
C VAL A 201 -11.83 -2.08 0.18
N ALA A 202 -11.25 -0.94 -0.19
CA ALA A 202 -11.97 0.30 -0.41
C ALA A 202 -11.28 1.15 -1.48
N VAL A 203 -12.07 1.88 -2.27
CA VAL A 203 -11.58 2.84 -3.26
C VAL A 203 -12.45 4.09 -3.19
N GLU A 204 -11.82 5.23 -2.99
CA GLU A 204 -12.48 6.54 -2.98
C GLU A 204 -11.65 7.51 -3.81
N LYS A 205 -12.31 8.37 -4.58
CA LYS A 205 -11.66 9.36 -5.43
C LYS A 205 -12.41 10.68 -5.39
N THR A 206 -11.68 11.77 -5.25
CA THR A 206 -12.14 13.15 -5.47
C THR A 206 -11.45 13.74 -6.70
N GLU A 207 -11.50 15.05 -6.87
CA GLU A 207 -10.81 15.74 -7.95
C GLU A 207 -9.28 15.62 -7.82
N ASN A 208 -8.74 15.84 -6.63
CA ASN A 208 -7.30 15.90 -6.36
C ASN A 208 -6.78 14.83 -5.40
N GLN A 209 -7.63 13.89 -4.96
CA GLN A 209 -7.24 12.83 -4.03
C GLN A 209 -7.76 11.45 -4.46
N ILE A 210 -6.96 10.42 -4.22
CA ILE A 210 -7.37 9.02 -4.30
C ILE A 210 -7.03 8.35 -2.97
N ARG A 211 -7.99 7.68 -2.35
CA ARG A 211 -7.77 6.79 -1.20
C ARG A 211 -8.04 5.36 -1.63
N VAL A 212 -7.04 4.48 -1.48
CA VAL A 212 -7.19 3.04 -1.74
C VAL A 212 -6.81 2.28 -0.48
N SER A 213 -7.61 1.27 -0.13
CA SER A 213 -7.22 0.25 0.83
C SER A 213 -7.19 -1.10 0.16
N CYS A 214 -6.21 -1.92 0.50
CA CYS A 214 -6.09 -3.29 0.02
C CYS A 214 -5.63 -4.24 1.13
N ARG A 215 -5.79 -5.54 0.86
CA ARG A 215 -5.16 -6.61 1.59
C ARG A 215 -4.03 -7.16 0.72
N PRO A 216 -2.75 -6.94 1.08
CA PRO A 216 -1.61 -7.36 0.28
C PRO A 216 -1.44 -8.87 0.30
N LEU A 217 -0.72 -9.38 -0.70
CA LEU A 217 -0.25 -10.77 -0.74
C LEU A 217 1.15 -10.87 -0.15
N ASP A 218 1.50 -12.05 0.32
CA ASP A 218 2.86 -12.35 0.75
C ASP A 218 3.74 -12.60 -0.48
N TRP A 219 4.82 -11.82 -0.62
CA TRP A 219 5.65 -11.78 -1.82
C TRP A 219 6.11 -13.15 -2.32
N ALA A 220 6.57 -14.01 -1.41
CA ALA A 220 7.23 -15.27 -1.76
C ALA A 220 6.28 -16.49 -1.78
N GLN A 221 4.99 -16.27 -1.55
CA GLN A 221 3.95 -17.29 -1.53
C GLN A 221 3.00 -17.13 -2.73
N ASP A 222 2.43 -18.23 -3.21
CA ASP A 222 1.51 -18.21 -4.35
C ASP A 222 0.08 -17.90 -3.88
N ASN A 223 -0.40 -16.70 -4.21
CA ASN A 223 -1.74 -16.20 -3.99
C ASN A 223 -2.19 -16.30 -2.52
N MET A 224 -1.29 -15.94 -1.60
CA MET A 224 -1.54 -16.04 -0.15
C MET A 224 -1.77 -14.66 0.46
N PRO A 225 -3.03 -14.30 0.82
CA PRO A 225 -3.33 -13.04 1.48
C PRO A 225 -2.72 -12.97 2.86
N THR A 226 -2.02 -11.87 3.12
CA THR A 226 -1.45 -11.55 4.43
C THR A 226 -2.54 -11.24 5.46
N GLN A 227 -2.17 -11.12 6.74
CA GLN A 227 -3.04 -10.57 7.78
C GLN A 227 -2.88 -9.05 7.93
N THR A 228 -2.27 -8.41 6.94
CA THR A 228 -2.03 -6.97 6.90
C THR A 228 -3.10 -6.27 6.07
N TYR A 229 -3.38 -5.01 6.37
CA TYR A 229 -4.16 -4.11 5.53
C TYR A 229 -3.35 -2.85 5.28
N TYR A 230 -3.34 -2.44 4.02
CA TYR A 230 -2.74 -1.18 3.60
C TYR A 230 -3.81 -0.18 3.23
N THR A 231 -3.55 1.08 3.57
CA THR A 231 -4.26 2.24 3.06
C THR A 231 -3.23 3.23 2.55
N ASN A 232 -3.49 3.80 1.38
CA ASN A 232 -2.74 4.91 0.83
C ASN A 232 -3.72 6.05 0.49
N VAL A 233 -3.38 7.27 0.89
CA VAL A 233 -4.10 8.50 0.54
C VAL A 233 -3.19 9.37 -0.32
N TYR A 234 -3.38 9.32 -1.63
CA TYR A 234 -2.65 10.07 -2.63
C TYR A 234 -3.31 11.44 -2.81
N THR A 235 -2.63 12.53 -2.42
CA THR A 235 -3.13 13.90 -2.56
C THR A 235 -2.24 14.70 -3.48
N LEU A 236 -2.79 15.14 -4.61
CA LEU A 236 -2.07 15.98 -5.56
C LEU A 236 -2.13 17.45 -5.13
N THR A 237 -0.97 18.09 -5.15
CA THR A 237 -0.74 19.49 -4.75
C THR A 237 -0.09 20.25 -5.90
N ASP A 238 0.01 21.57 -5.78
CA ASP A 238 0.78 22.43 -6.68
C ASP A 238 2.29 22.12 -6.68
N LYS A 239 2.80 21.54 -5.59
CA LYS A 239 4.21 21.16 -5.40
C LYS A 239 4.56 19.73 -5.81
N GLY A 240 3.56 18.88 -6.02
CA GLY A 240 3.76 17.46 -6.33
C GLY A 240 2.72 16.56 -5.68
N LEU A 241 3.10 15.35 -5.30
CA LEU A 241 2.22 14.36 -4.70
C LEU A 241 2.60 14.10 -3.24
N SER A 242 1.63 14.24 -2.33
CA SER A 242 1.75 13.79 -0.93
C SER A 242 1.04 12.45 -0.79
N VAL A 243 1.67 11.47 -0.14
CA VAL A 243 1.08 10.14 0.07
C VAL A 243 1.18 9.76 1.54
N GLU A 244 0.03 9.74 2.21
CA GLU A 244 -0.08 9.16 3.56
C GLU A 244 -0.34 7.66 3.43
N ASN A 245 0.47 6.87 4.11
CA ASN A 245 0.42 5.42 4.11
C ASN A 245 0.07 4.95 5.51
N THR A 246 -0.85 3.99 5.62
CA THR A 246 -1.18 3.32 6.88
C THR A 246 -1.16 1.81 6.69
N ALA A 247 -0.52 1.12 7.61
CA ALA A 247 -0.50 -0.33 7.69
C ALA A 247 -1.05 -0.80 9.04
N VAL A 248 -1.92 -1.80 9.01
CA VAL A 248 -2.41 -2.48 10.23
C VAL A 248 -2.21 -3.97 10.02
N ASP A 249 -1.51 -4.63 10.94
CA ASP A 249 -1.24 -6.06 10.87
C ASP A 249 -1.97 -6.82 11.98
N PHE A 250 -2.50 -7.99 11.63
CA PHE A 250 -3.22 -8.88 12.53
C PHE A 250 -2.52 -10.24 12.68
N LEU A 251 -1.27 -10.37 12.25
CA LEU A 251 -0.51 -11.61 12.42
C LEU A 251 -0.23 -11.84 13.91
N GLN A 252 -0.68 -12.98 14.44
CA GLN A 252 -0.53 -13.34 15.86
C GLN A 252 0.85 -13.90 16.17
N THR A 253 1.88 -13.09 15.95
CA THR A 253 3.28 -13.42 16.24
C THR A 253 4.02 -12.16 16.66
N GLU A 254 5.12 -12.33 17.39
CA GLU A 254 5.99 -11.21 17.69
C GLU A 254 6.78 -10.82 16.43
N TRP A 255 6.70 -9.54 16.06
CA TRP A 255 7.62 -8.94 15.10
C TRP A 255 8.87 -8.44 15.82
N PHE A 256 9.99 -8.41 15.10
CA PHE A 256 11.24 -7.82 15.55
C PHE A 256 11.55 -6.60 14.69
N ASP A 257 12.35 -5.67 15.22
CA ASP A 257 12.76 -4.49 14.45
C ASP A 257 13.52 -4.93 13.21
N ARG A 258 13.13 -4.36 12.07
CA ARG A 258 13.78 -4.55 10.77
C ARG A 258 13.84 -3.23 10.04
N ALA A 259 14.77 -3.15 9.10
CA ALA A 259 14.80 -2.07 8.12
C ALA A 259 13.58 -2.21 7.19
N GLN A 260 12.58 -1.38 7.40
CA GLN A 260 11.34 -1.37 6.64
C GLN A 260 11.39 -0.35 5.50
N GLU A 261 10.75 -0.65 4.36
CA GLU A 261 10.74 0.21 3.17
C GLU A 261 9.63 1.27 3.26
N LEU A 262 9.99 2.55 3.05
CA LEU A 262 9.10 3.70 3.27
C LEU A 262 9.15 4.73 2.12
N PRO A 263 8.63 4.46 0.92
CA PRO A 263 8.18 3.18 0.36
C PRO A 263 9.30 2.49 -0.46
N ALA A 264 9.01 1.32 -1.03
CA ALA A 264 9.73 0.86 -2.22
C ALA A 264 9.43 1.81 -3.38
N PHE A 265 10.44 2.30 -4.08
CA PHE A 265 10.30 3.32 -5.12
C PHE A 265 11.08 2.94 -6.39
N TYR A 266 10.34 2.59 -7.44
CA TYR A 266 10.90 2.19 -8.74
C TYR A 266 10.66 3.24 -9.81
N THR A 267 11.73 3.63 -10.51
CA THR A 267 11.70 4.60 -11.62
C THR A 267 12.16 3.96 -12.91
N VAL A 268 11.83 4.60 -14.04
CA VAL A 268 12.35 4.19 -15.36
C VAL A 268 13.88 4.26 -15.36
N SER A 269 14.53 3.33 -16.06
CA SER A 269 16.00 3.25 -16.03
C SER A 269 16.69 4.43 -16.73
N ALA A 270 15.99 5.18 -17.58
CA ALA A 270 16.48 6.44 -18.18
C ALA A 270 16.98 7.47 -17.14
N LEU A 271 16.44 7.45 -15.92
CA LEU A 271 16.87 8.34 -14.82
C LEU A 271 18.11 7.77 -14.09
N GLY A 272 19.21 7.58 -14.80
CA GLY A 272 20.35 6.75 -14.34
C GLY A 272 21.27 7.31 -13.26
N THR A 273 21.02 8.51 -12.72
CA THR A 273 21.85 9.14 -11.69
C THR A 273 21.09 9.23 -10.36
N PHE A 274 21.62 8.62 -9.30
CA PHE A 274 21.06 8.72 -7.95
C PHE A 274 21.68 9.89 -7.21
N VAL A 275 20.85 10.76 -6.62
CA VAL A 275 21.29 11.98 -5.93
C VAL A 275 20.62 12.06 -4.57
N PHE A 276 21.36 12.39 -3.51
CA PHE A 276 20.82 12.56 -2.16
C PHE A 276 21.73 13.44 -1.30
N TYR A 277 21.27 13.78 -0.10
CA TYR A 277 22.05 14.51 0.89
C TYR A 277 22.40 13.61 2.09
N ASP A 278 23.68 13.52 2.43
CA ASP A 278 24.21 12.79 3.60
C ASP A 278 25.15 13.64 4.48
N GLY A 279 25.12 14.97 4.30
CA GLY A 279 25.95 15.92 5.05
C GLY A 279 25.38 16.35 6.42
N ASP A 280 26.14 17.18 7.16
CA ASP A 280 25.85 17.61 8.53
C ASP A 280 25.22 19.01 8.66
N LYS A 281 24.87 19.65 7.54
CA LYS A 281 24.29 21.00 7.42
C LYS A 281 23.02 20.97 6.56
N PRO A 282 21.96 20.30 7.03
CA PRO A 282 20.72 20.15 6.27
C PRO A 282 20.15 21.52 5.88
N TRP A 283 19.59 21.58 4.68
CA TRP A 283 18.88 22.73 4.11
C TRP A 283 19.72 24.00 3.93
N THR A 284 21.05 23.87 3.91
CA THR A 284 21.98 25.00 3.66
C THR A 284 22.48 25.08 2.22
N GLY A 285 22.06 24.15 1.36
CA GLY A 285 22.58 24.03 0.00
C GLY A 285 23.96 23.35 -0.07
N ASP A 286 24.38 22.65 1.00
CA ASP A 286 25.64 21.91 1.04
C ASP A 286 25.71 20.78 0.01
N THR A 287 26.89 20.25 -0.23
CA THR A 287 27.22 19.33 -1.32
C THR A 287 26.33 18.08 -1.29
N LEU A 288 25.75 17.74 -2.44
CA LEU A 288 24.99 16.51 -2.62
C LEU A 288 25.89 15.35 -3.01
N ARG A 289 25.51 14.16 -2.59
CA ARG A 289 26.11 12.91 -3.04
C ARG A 289 25.47 12.45 -4.34
N VAL A 290 26.29 11.93 -5.25
CA VAL A 290 25.88 11.48 -6.58
C VAL A 290 26.45 10.10 -6.82
N GLU A 291 25.60 9.13 -7.14
CA GLU A 291 25.98 7.75 -7.43
C GLU A 291 25.46 7.33 -8.81
N LYS A 292 26.36 6.85 -9.66
CA LYS A 292 26.04 6.36 -11.02
C LYS A 292 26.36 4.89 -11.21
N GLU A 293 27.07 4.25 -10.29
CA GLU A 293 27.44 2.84 -10.39
C GLU A 293 26.94 2.09 -9.16
N LEU A 294 25.70 1.62 -9.28
CA LEU A 294 24.98 0.92 -8.21
C LEU A 294 24.62 -0.48 -8.68
N ASP A 295 24.97 -1.48 -7.88
CA ASP A 295 24.49 -2.85 -8.04
C ASP A 295 23.00 -2.94 -7.67
N PHE A 296 22.33 -4.02 -8.08
CA PHE A 296 21.00 -4.33 -7.58
C PHE A 296 21.06 -5.02 -6.22
N TRP A 297 19.97 -4.88 -5.44
CA TRP A 297 19.67 -5.56 -4.17
C TRP A 297 20.81 -6.41 -3.55
N GLY A 298 21.45 -5.88 -2.50
CA GLY A 298 22.45 -6.61 -1.72
C GLY A 298 23.88 -6.58 -2.27
N GLY A 299 24.11 -6.00 -3.45
CA GLY A 299 25.47 -5.72 -3.95
C GLY A 299 26.22 -4.66 -3.14
N GLN A 300 25.51 -3.83 -2.38
CA GLN A 300 26.08 -2.81 -1.51
C GLN A 300 25.21 -2.56 -0.26
N PRO A 301 25.79 -2.09 0.86
CA PRO A 301 25.02 -1.69 2.03
C PRO A 301 24.18 -0.43 1.75
N PRO A 302 23.09 -0.21 2.50
CA PRO A 302 22.37 1.07 2.47
C PRO A 302 23.29 2.25 2.80
N PHE A 303 22.96 3.42 2.26
CA PHE A 303 23.62 4.68 2.61
C PHE A 303 23.03 5.20 3.93
N ASP A 304 23.87 5.43 4.93
CA ASP A 304 23.46 6.06 6.19
C ASP A 304 23.23 7.56 5.99
N LEU A 305 22.11 8.06 6.51
CA LEU A 305 21.84 9.49 6.62
C LEU A 305 22.32 10.01 7.97
N GLN A 306 22.57 11.32 8.05
CA GLN A 306 23.00 11.90 9.32
C GLN A 306 21.93 11.77 10.39
N ASN A 307 22.33 11.27 11.56
CA ASN A 307 21.44 11.04 12.68
C ASN A 307 20.73 12.34 13.10
N GLY A 308 19.40 12.33 13.08
CA GLY A 308 18.57 13.50 13.40
C GLY A 308 18.49 14.56 12.30
N SER A 309 19.05 14.30 11.10
CA SER A 309 18.80 15.14 9.92
C SER A 309 17.34 15.04 9.50
N ASP A 310 16.75 16.17 9.14
CA ASP A 310 15.43 16.25 8.52
C ASP A 310 15.53 16.43 6.99
N GLU A 311 16.73 16.59 6.44
CA GLU A 311 16.98 16.55 4.99
C GLU A 311 17.27 15.12 4.51
N THR A 312 16.21 14.31 4.39
CA THR A 312 16.27 12.86 4.08
C THR A 312 15.78 12.51 2.68
N TRP A 313 15.77 13.48 1.76
CA TRP A 313 15.31 13.28 0.39
C TRP A 313 16.37 12.64 -0.51
N CYS A 314 15.91 12.01 -1.58
CA CYS A 314 16.74 11.49 -2.67
C CYS A 314 16.05 11.70 -4.01
N ALA A 315 16.76 11.53 -5.12
CA ALA A 315 16.23 11.66 -6.47
C ALA A 315 16.92 10.71 -7.45
N TRP A 316 16.18 10.31 -8.47
CA TRP A 316 16.72 9.69 -9.68
C TRP A 316 16.60 10.69 -10.83
N THR A 317 17.71 11.01 -11.49
CA THR A 317 17.78 12.00 -12.56
C THR A 317 18.46 11.47 -13.80
N ASP A 318 18.17 12.09 -14.93
CA ASP A 318 18.96 11.94 -16.15
C ASP A 318 20.27 12.75 -16.07
N ASP A 319 21.05 12.74 -17.16
CA ASP A 319 22.32 13.46 -17.25
C ASP A 319 22.17 15.00 -17.30
N SER A 320 20.96 15.52 -17.51
CA SER A 320 20.65 16.95 -17.39
C SER A 320 20.31 17.38 -15.97
N GLN A 321 20.37 16.45 -15.00
CA GLN A 321 19.94 16.63 -13.61
C GLN A 321 18.43 16.88 -13.46
N TYR A 322 17.63 16.51 -14.46
CA TYR A 322 16.17 16.52 -14.37
C TYR A 322 15.67 15.13 -14.00
N GLY A 323 14.66 15.05 -13.13
CA GLY A 323 14.09 13.76 -12.76
C GLY A 323 13.05 13.86 -11.65
N ILE A 324 12.96 12.79 -10.86
CA ILE A 324 11.95 12.62 -9.82
C ILE A 324 12.60 12.51 -8.45
N GLY A 325 12.09 13.31 -7.50
CA GLY A 325 12.51 13.30 -6.10
C GLY A 325 11.53 12.55 -5.21
N LEU A 326 12.05 11.93 -4.17
CA LEU A 326 11.33 11.31 -3.07
C LEU A 326 11.84 11.89 -1.74
N TYR A 327 10.91 12.33 -0.90
CA TYR A 327 11.21 12.75 0.46
C TYR A 327 10.38 11.96 1.48
N THR A 328 11.06 11.30 2.41
CA THR A 328 10.45 10.54 3.51
C THR A 328 11.07 11.00 4.83
N PRO A 329 10.41 11.88 5.60
CA PRO A 329 10.99 12.52 6.79
C PRO A 329 11.53 11.55 7.85
N VAL A 330 10.95 10.35 7.95
CA VAL A 330 11.32 9.35 8.97
C VAL A 330 12.48 8.44 8.56
N ALA A 331 13.02 8.60 7.35
CA ALA A 331 14.08 7.74 6.85
C ALA A 331 15.42 8.00 7.55
N THR A 332 16.12 6.92 7.88
CA THR A 332 17.47 6.97 8.47
C THR A 332 18.55 6.44 7.52
N ARG A 333 18.15 5.67 6.50
CA ARG A 333 19.03 5.12 5.48
C ARG A 333 18.34 5.12 4.11
N LEU A 334 19.12 5.02 3.05
CA LEU A 334 18.64 4.85 1.68
C LEU A 334 19.23 3.56 1.09
N LEU A 335 18.40 2.60 0.72
CA LEU A 335 18.84 1.42 -0.05
C LEU A 335 18.52 1.66 -1.51
N ALA A 336 19.55 1.92 -2.33
CA ALA A 336 19.39 2.19 -3.76
C ALA A 336 20.12 1.15 -4.62
N GLY A 337 19.61 0.91 -5.83
CA GLY A 337 20.19 -0.03 -6.78
C GLY A 337 19.60 0.09 -8.18
N ARG A 338 20.20 -0.60 -9.16
CA ARG A 338 19.70 -0.64 -10.54
C ARG A 338 19.62 -2.07 -11.05
N PHE A 339 18.49 -2.44 -11.63
CA PHE A 339 18.28 -3.77 -12.20
C PHE A 339 18.33 -3.70 -13.72
N LEU A 340 19.22 -4.51 -14.32
CA LEU A 340 19.38 -4.65 -15.78
C LEU A 340 19.42 -3.29 -16.51
N TYR A 341 20.13 -2.32 -15.94
CA TYR A 341 20.17 -0.95 -16.44
C TYR A 341 20.49 -0.88 -17.94
N ASP A 342 19.61 -0.24 -18.72
CA ASP A 342 19.77 -0.02 -20.16
C ASP A 342 19.37 1.39 -20.62
N GLY A 343 18.97 2.27 -19.70
CA GLY A 343 18.54 3.64 -20.00
C GLY A 343 17.16 3.76 -20.66
N SER A 344 16.33 2.71 -20.63
CA SER A 344 14.97 2.74 -21.14
C SER A 344 14.05 3.71 -20.37
N ALA A 345 13.27 4.48 -21.13
CA ALA A 345 12.18 5.32 -20.61
C ALA A 345 10.81 4.62 -20.67
N ASP A 346 10.73 3.36 -21.11
CA ASP A 346 9.49 2.58 -21.09
C ASP A 346 9.18 2.16 -19.65
N SER A 347 8.03 2.58 -19.13
CA SER A 347 7.58 2.23 -17.79
C SER A 347 7.33 0.73 -17.60
N ASN A 348 7.16 -0.03 -18.68
CA ASN A 348 6.99 -1.48 -18.64
C ASN A 348 8.30 -2.22 -18.94
N ALA A 349 9.44 -1.53 -19.05
CA ALA A 349 10.72 -2.18 -19.26
C ALA A 349 11.10 -3.03 -18.04
N ASN A 350 11.80 -4.14 -18.30
CA ASN A 350 12.33 -4.97 -17.22
C ASN A 350 13.49 -4.25 -16.49
N SER A 351 14.17 -3.31 -17.15
CA SER A 351 15.18 -2.46 -16.53
C SER A 351 14.54 -1.40 -15.64
N THR A 352 15.14 -1.13 -14.48
CA THR A 352 14.61 -0.14 -13.53
C THR A 352 15.69 0.37 -12.58
N ASN A 353 15.49 1.59 -12.08
CA ASN A 353 16.21 2.08 -10.91
C ASN A 353 15.31 1.93 -9.67
N TYR A 354 15.93 1.68 -8.53
CA TYR A 354 15.25 1.39 -7.27
C TYR A 354 15.84 2.22 -6.14
N VAL A 355 15.00 2.76 -5.29
CA VAL A 355 15.39 3.18 -3.94
C VAL A 355 14.30 2.81 -2.93
N ALA A 356 14.69 2.49 -1.70
CA ALA A 356 13.80 2.55 -0.56
C ALA A 356 14.46 3.38 0.55
N PRO A 357 13.82 4.46 1.01
CA PRO A 357 14.10 5.04 2.31
C PRO A 357 13.74 4.02 3.39
N LEU A 358 14.62 3.86 4.37
CA LEU A 358 14.50 2.85 5.41
C LEU A 358 14.37 3.47 6.79
N ALA A 359 13.54 2.87 7.64
CA ALA A 359 13.55 3.08 9.08
C ALA A 359 13.50 1.73 9.81
N ASP A 360 14.12 1.64 10.98
CA ASP A 360 14.06 0.41 11.80
C ASP A 360 12.83 0.46 12.70
N PHE A 361 11.88 -0.43 12.45
CA PHE A 361 10.75 -0.66 13.33
C PHE A 361 10.10 -2.02 13.07
N LYS A 362 9.16 -2.37 13.95
CA LYS A 362 8.27 -3.53 13.81
C LYS A 362 6.82 -3.09 13.71
N LEU A 363 6.01 -3.85 12.97
CA LEU A 363 4.56 -3.74 13.07
C LEU A 363 4.10 -4.43 14.36
N ASN A 364 3.09 -3.86 15.02
CA ASN A 364 2.48 -4.47 16.19
C ASN A 364 1.06 -4.94 15.82
N PHE A 365 0.64 -6.04 16.45
CA PHE A 365 -0.70 -6.59 16.27
C PHE A 365 -1.76 -5.55 16.63
N ASP A 366 -2.67 -5.26 15.70
CA ASP A 366 -3.78 -4.30 15.85
C ASP A 366 -3.34 -2.85 16.14
N GLU A 367 -2.11 -2.47 15.81
CA GLU A 367 -1.66 -1.08 15.92
C GLU A 367 -1.36 -0.51 14.52
N PRO A 368 -2.00 0.60 14.12
CA PRO A 368 -1.69 1.25 12.87
C PRO A 368 -0.30 1.89 12.92
N TYR A 369 0.52 1.61 11.92
CA TYR A 369 1.71 2.39 11.60
C TYR A 369 1.39 3.33 10.43
N THR A 370 1.70 4.62 10.59
CA THR A 370 1.43 5.65 9.58
C THR A 370 2.67 6.47 9.30
N TYR A 371 2.93 6.74 8.02
CA TYR A 371 3.97 7.66 7.57
C TYR A 371 3.54 8.36 6.28
N THR A 372 4.17 9.49 5.98
CA THR A 372 3.93 10.25 4.75
C THR A 372 5.23 10.36 3.96
N TYR A 373 5.13 10.21 2.65
CA TYR A 373 6.19 10.58 1.72
C TYR A 373 5.69 11.60 0.69
N TYR A 374 6.63 12.30 0.06
CA TYR A 374 6.35 13.32 -0.94
C TYR A 374 7.13 13.01 -2.22
N LEU A 375 6.49 13.24 -3.37
CA LEU A 375 7.12 13.17 -4.69
C LEU A 375 7.01 14.51 -5.39
N THR A 376 8.07 14.89 -6.10
CA THR A 376 8.05 16.03 -7.03
C THR A 376 8.98 15.75 -8.21
N VAL A 377 8.88 16.57 -9.24
CA VAL A 377 9.65 16.44 -10.49
C VAL A 377 10.27 17.80 -10.81
N GLY A 378 11.52 17.79 -11.28
CA GLY A 378 12.23 18.99 -11.69
C GLY A 378 13.73 18.74 -11.80
N SER A 379 14.49 19.83 -11.92
CA SER A 379 15.93 19.79 -11.67
C SER A 379 16.23 19.42 -10.21
N VAL A 380 17.40 18.85 -9.94
CA VAL A 380 17.87 18.55 -8.56
C VAL A 380 17.69 19.73 -7.61
N THR A 381 18.00 20.95 -8.05
CA THR A 381 17.83 22.17 -7.26
C THR A 381 16.36 22.46 -6.95
N GLU A 382 15.47 22.34 -7.93
CA GLU A 382 14.03 22.55 -7.74
C GLU A 382 13.42 21.49 -6.83
N ILE A 383 13.82 20.23 -6.98
CA ILE A 383 13.42 19.12 -6.10
C ILE A 383 13.79 19.44 -4.65
N ARG A 384 15.06 19.76 -4.39
CA ARG A 384 15.56 20.10 -3.05
C ARG A 384 14.81 21.28 -2.44
N ASN A 385 14.64 22.36 -3.20
CA ASN A 385 13.92 23.55 -2.74
C ASN A 385 12.45 23.23 -2.44
N THR A 386 11.79 22.43 -3.28
CA THR A 386 10.39 22.05 -3.06
C THR A 386 10.20 21.31 -1.74
N PHE A 387 11.12 20.38 -1.43
CA PHE A 387 11.06 19.65 -0.16
C PHE A 387 11.45 20.50 1.04
N GLN A 388 12.40 21.44 0.88
CA GLN A 388 12.76 22.39 1.93
C GLN A 388 11.54 23.23 2.37
N GLU A 389 10.66 23.60 1.44
CA GLU A 389 9.45 24.39 1.73
C GLU A 389 8.31 23.59 2.39
N LEU A 390 8.50 22.30 2.68
CA LEU A 390 7.57 21.51 3.49
C LEU A 390 7.82 21.66 5.00
N HIS A 391 8.93 22.31 5.35
CA HIS A 391 9.33 22.70 6.71
C HIS A 391 8.99 24.17 6.95
#